data_AF-A0A9E3R9X6-F1
#
_entry.id   AF-A0A9E3R9X6-F1
#
_cell.length_a   1.000
_cell.length_b   1.000
_cell.length_c   1.000
_cell.angle_alpha   90.00
_cell.angle_beta   90.00
_cell.angle_gamma   90.00
#
_symmetry.space_group_name_H-M   'P 1'
#
loop_
_entity.id
_entity.type
_entity.pdbx_description
1 polymer ?
#
loop_
_entity_poly.entity_id
_entity_poly.type
_entity_poly.pdbx_seq_one_letter_code
_entity_poly.pdbx_strand_id
1 'polypeptide(L)'
;MQAMKNAANLGILAVWATLGVIFTLTSLNAAALSPVLGFWLWFGGFAAVMTWAVSQLKSPQGALVAHAAAFVVLHCIPRIFPLTLLRLGLDLLGAR
;
A
#
# COMPACT_ATOMS: atom_id res chain seq x y z
N MET A 1 7.47 23.94 -2.66
CA MET A 1 6.14 23.28 -2.55
C MET A 1 6.06 21.93 -3.25
N GLN A 2 6.43 21.81 -4.54
CA GLN A 2 6.42 20.52 -5.26
C GLN A 2 7.30 19.44 -4.59
N ALA A 3 8.50 19.80 -4.11
CA ALA A 3 9.40 18.86 -3.44
C ALA A 3 8.80 18.25 -2.16
N MET A 4 8.12 19.05 -1.32
CA MET A 4 7.46 18.56 -0.09
C MET A 4 6.28 17.64 -0.40
N LYS A 5 5.52 17.93 -1.46
CA LYS A 5 4.43 17.07 -1.93
C LYS A 5 4.96 15.71 -2.40
N ASN A 6 6.02 15.72 -3.18
CA ASN A 6 6.64 14.49 -3.67
C ASN A 6 7.28 13.71 -2.53
N ALA A 7 7.93 14.39 -1.56
CA ALA A 7 8.48 13.76 -0.38
C ALA A 7 7.39 13.09 0.48
N ALA A 8 6.23 13.74 0.67
CA ALA A 8 5.10 13.14 1.39
C ALA A 8 4.56 11.90 0.67
N ASN A 9 4.40 11.96 -0.66
CA ASN A 9 3.94 10.81 -1.45
C ASN A 9 4.95 9.65 -1.38
N LEU A 10 6.23 9.93 -1.66
CA LEU A 10 7.30 8.93 -1.62
C LEU A 10 7.50 8.36 -0.22
N GLY A 11 7.36 9.17 0.83
CA GLY A 11 7.44 8.71 2.21
C GLY A 11 6.38 7.66 2.53
N ILE A 12 5.13 7.89 2.13
CA ILE A 12 4.04 6.93 2.35
C ILE A 12 4.22 5.67 1.48
N LEU A 13 4.65 5.82 0.22
CA LEU A 13 4.97 4.68 -0.64
C LEU A 13 6.14 3.85 -0.10
N ALA A 14 7.14 4.50 0.49
CA ALA A 14 8.27 3.83 1.12
C ALA A 14 7.82 2.99 2.32
N VAL A 15 6.92 3.51 3.16
CA VAL A 15 6.33 2.73 4.27
C VAL A 15 5.63 1.47 3.74
N TRP A 16 4.80 1.60 2.70
CA TRP A 16 4.14 0.46 2.06
C TRP A 16 5.14 -0.55 1.47
N ALA A 17 6.19 -0.07 0.79
CA ALA A 17 7.23 -0.93 0.24
C ALA A 17 7.99 -1.68 1.34
N THR A 18 8.32 -1.02 2.45
CA THR A 18 8.95 -1.67 3.62
C THR A 18 8.06 -2.78 4.19
N LEU A 19 6.76 -2.53 4.36
CA LEU A 19 5.80 -3.56 4.76
C LEU A 19 5.74 -4.71 3.76
N GLY A 20 5.79 -4.41 2.46
CA GLY A 20 5.87 -5.39 1.37
C GLY A 20 7.11 -6.26 1.41
N VAL A 21 8.28 -5.69 1.76
CA VAL A 21 9.52 -6.44 1.94
C VAL A 21 9.41 -7.38 3.14
N ILE A 22 8.91 -6.90 4.28
CA ILE A 22 8.67 -7.76 5.47
C ILE A 22 7.71 -8.90 5.12
N PHE A 23 6.63 -8.60 4.41
CA PHE A 23 5.68 -9.59 3.92
C PHE A 23 6.32 -10.62 2.97
N THR A 24 7.20 -10.16 2.08
CA THR A 24 7.94 -11.03 1.16
C THR A 24 8.86 -11.98 1.94
N LEU A 25 9.63 -11.46 2.90
CA LEU A 25 10.56 -12.26 3.73
C LEU A 25 9.82 -13.30 4.58
N THR A 26 8.66 -12.96 5.14
CA THR A 26 7.83 -13.90 5.91
C THR A 26 7.18 -14.96 5.03
N SER A 27 6.75 -14.61 3.81
CA SER A 27 6.13 -15.54 2.86
C SER A 27 7.12 -16.49 2.20
N LEU A 28 8.39 -16.11 2.05
CA LEU A 28 9.45 -16.97 1.54
C LEU A 28 9.69 -18.19 2.45
N ASN A 29 9.55 -18.03 3.78
CA ASN A 29 9.63 -19.13 4.73
C ASN A 29 8.46 -20.12 4.59
N ALA A 30 7.34 -19.70 4.01
CA ALA A 30 6.13 -20.51 3.80
C ALA A 30 5.96 -20.98 2.33
N ALA A 31 6.97 -20.79 1.47
CA ALA A 31 6.91 -21.09 0.02
C ALA A 31 5.72 -20.43 -0.72
N ALA A 32 5.19 -19.34 -0.20
CA ALA A 32 3.97 -18.70 -0.71
C ALA A 32 4.30 -17.61 -1.75
N LEU A 33 4.68 -18.02 -2.97
CA LEU A 33 5.09 -17.08 -4.04
C LEU A 33 3.93 -16.29 -4.65
N SER A 34 2.76 -16.91 -4.84
CA SER A 34 1.57 -16.27 -5.42
C SER A 34 1.10 -15.02 -4.66
N PRO A 35 0.98 -15.02 -3.32
CA PRO A 35 0.54 -13.83 -2.59
C PRO A 35 1.62 -12.72 -2.58
N VAL A 36 2.92 -13.07 -2.65
CA VAL A 36 4.00 -12.10 -2.85
C VAL A 36 3.86 -11.36 -4.17
N LEU A 37 3.68 -12.09 -5.27
CA LEU A 37 3.46 -11.48 -6.59
C LEU A 37 2.17 -10.64 -6.62
N GLY A 38 1.10 -11.13 -6.00
CA GLY A 38 -0.16 -10.40 -5.88
C GLY A 38 0.00 -9.08 -5.13
N PHE A 39 0.74 -9.07 -4.03
CA PHE A 39 1.04 -7.85 -3.27
C PHE A 39 1.81 -6.83 -4.12
N TRP A 40 2.91 -7.22 -4.76
CA TRP A 40 3.74 -6.28 -5.52
C TRP A 40 3.04 -5.74 -6.76
N LEU A 41 2.22 -6.55 -7.42
CA LEU A 41 1.40 -6.10 -8.55
C LEU A 41 0.32 -5.11 -8.10
N TRP A 42 -0.36 -5.39 -6.98
CA TRP A 42 -1.30 -4.44 -6.38
C TRP A 42 -0.59 -3.14 -5.96
N PHE A 43 0.57 -3.24 -5.31
CA PHE A 43 1.34 -2.09 -4.84
C PHE A 43 1.80 -1.21 -6.00
N GLY A 44 2.27 -1.80 -7.10
CA GLY A 44 2.60 -1.06 -8.31
C GLY A 44 1.41 -0.27 -8.86
N GLY A 45 0.22 -0.90 -8.92
CA GLY A 45 -1.02 -0.22 -9.31
C GLY A 45 -1.42 0.91 -8.35
N PHE A 46 -1.38 0.64 -7.04
CA PHE A 46 -1.67 1.63 -6.01
C PHE A 46 -0.70 2.83 -6.09
N ALA A 47 0.60 2.58 -6.23
CA ALA A 47 1.61 3.61 -6.37
C ALA A 47 1.39 4.49 -7.61
N ALA A 48 1.02 3.89 -8.74
CA ALA A 48 0.69 4.63 -9.97
C ALA A 48 -0.55 5.52 -9.78
N VAL A 49 -1.64 4.97 -9.24
CA VAL A 49 -2.89 5.71 -8.98
C VAL A 49 -2.66 6.85 -7.99
N MET A 50 -1.96 6.60 -6.89
CA MET A 50 -1.68 7.63 -5.89
C MET A 50 -0.74 8.71 -6.42
N THR A 51 0.28 8.32 -7.19
CA THR A 51 1.17 9.30 -7.84
C THR A 51 0.40 10.18 -8.81
N TRP A 52 -0.51 9.61 -9.61
CA TRP A 52 -1.40 10.38 -10.48
C TRP A 52 -2.33 11.29 -9.66
N ALA A 53 -3.01 10.77 -8.63
CA ALA A 53 -3.94 11.56 -7.81
C ALA A 53 -3.24 12.72 -7.10
N VAL A 54 -2.07 12.49 -6.50
CA VAL A 54 -1.26 13.52 -5.85
C VAL A 54 -0.70 14.52 -6.86
N SER A 55 -0.46 14.13 -8.11
CA SER A 55 -0.03 15.06 -9.15
C SER A 55 -1.07 16.16 -9.43
N GLN A 56 -2.36 15.83 -9.31
CA GLN A 56 -3.48 16.77 -9.48
C GLN A 56 -3.64 17.75 -8.30
N LEU A 57 -2.99 17.47 -7.17
CA LEU A 57 -3.11 18.29 -5.96
C LEU A 57 -1.99 19.34 -5.87
N LYS A 58 -2.37 20.55 -5.43
CA LYS A 58 -1.45 21.69 -5.34
C LYS A 58 -0.74 21.80 -3.97
N SER A 59 -1.16 21.03 -2.97
CA SER A 59 -0.67 21.14 -1.59
C SER A 59 -0.15 19.79 -1.02
N PRO A 60 0.84 19.83 -0.10
CA PRO A 60 1.30 18.64 0.63
C PRO A 60 0.22 18.01 1.50
N GLN A 61 -0.64 18.83 2.12
CA GLN A 61 -1.76 18.35 2.93
C GLN A 61 -2.77 17.59 2.05
N GLY A 62 -2.97 18.03 0.80
CA GLY A 62 -3.78 17.30 -0.17
C GLY A 62 -3.24 15.89 -0.41
N ALA A 63 -1.92 15.71 -0.49
CA ALA A 63 -1.32 14.39 -0.68
C ALA A 63 -1.61 13.45 0.50
N LEU A 64 -1.53 13.96 1.73
CA LEU A 64 -1.87 13.21 2.95
C LEU A 64 -3.36 12.82 2.97
N VAL A 65 -4.25 13.76 2.62
CA VAL A 65 -5.69 13.50 2.55
C VAL A 65 -6.02 12.47 1.47
N ALA A 66 -5.34 12.51 0.32
CA ALA A 66 -5.54 11.52 -0.74
C ALA A 66 -5.17 10.11 -0.26
N HIS A 67 -4.05 9.97 0.45
CA HIS A 67 -3.67 8.69 1.06
C HIS A 67 -4.66 8.26 2.15
N ALA A 68 -5.10 9.17 3.01
CA ALA A 68 -6.10 8.88 4.04
C ALA A 68 -7.46 8.44 3.43
N ALA A 69 -7.91 9.10 2.37
CA ALA A 69 -9.11 8.73 1.63
C ALA A 69 -8.94 7.35 0.98
N ALA A 70 -7.79 7.07 0.38
CA ALA A 70 -7.48 5.75 -0.15
C ALA A 70 -7.53 4.68 0.95
N PHE A 71 -6.98 4.94 2.14
CA PHE A 71 -7.11 4.04 3.29
C PHE A 71 -8.55 3.78 3.69
N VAL A 72 -9.40 4.81 3.75
CA VAL A 72 -10.84 4.65 4.06
C VAL A 72 -11.54 3.81 2.99
N VAL A 73 -11.27 4.07 1.71
CA VAL A 73 -11.84 3.29 0.60
C VAL A 73 -11.40 1.83 0.68
N LEU A 74 -10.11 1.57 0.89
CA LEU A 74 -9.59 0.23 1.14
C LEU A 74 -10.21 -0.42 2.38
N HIS A 75 -10.62 0.39 3.36
CA HIS A 75 -11.33 -0.08 4.54
C HIS A 75 -12.78 -0.50 4.22
N CYS A 76 -13.44 0.18 3.29
CA CYS A 76 -14.80 -0.11 2.86
C CYS A 76 -14.91 -1.28 1.88
N ILE A 77 -13.83 -1.60 1.15
CA ILE A 77 -13.86 -2.73 0.19
C ILE A 77 -13.98 -4.05 0.97
N PRO A 78 -15.00 -4.89 0.70
CA PRO A 78 -15.15 -6.20 1.32
C PRO A 78 -13.93 -7.07 1.02
N ARG A 79 -13.70 -8.09 1.87
CA ARG A 79 -12.48 -8.93 1.92
C ARG A 79 -12.30 -9.82 0.68
N ILE A 80 -12.14 -9.23 -0.49
CA ILE A 80 -11.87 -9.90 -1.74
C ILE A 80 -10.38 -9.74 -2.01
N PHE A 81 -9.67 -10.87 -2.05
CA PHE A 81 -8.22 -10.96 -2.27
C PHE A 81 -7.83 -10.18 -3.53
N PRO A 82 -6.77 -9.32 -3.54
CA PRO A 82 -5.56 -9.33 -2.70
C PRO A 82 -5.51 -8.21 -1.64
N LEU A 83 -6.59 -7.46 -1.42
CA LEU A 83 -6.66 -6.40 -0.42
C LEU A 83 -6.65 -6.92 1.03
N THR A 84 -6.92 -8.21 1.20
CA THR A 84 -6.83 -8.91 2.47
C THR A 84 -5.40 -8.88 2.99
N LEU A 85 -4.37 -9.06 2.15
CA LEU A 85 -2.95 -9.10 2.56
C LEU A 85 -2.48 -7.81 3.22
N LEU A 86 -3.06 -6.66 2.84
CA LEU A 86 -2.69 -5.34 3.34
C LEU A 86 -3.34 -4.99 4.68
N ARG A 87 -4.49 -5.60 4.98
CA ARG A 87 -5.14 -5.55 6.29
C ARG A 87 -4.68 -6.70 7.20
N LEU A 88 -4.05 -7.73 6.63
CA LEU A 88 -3.51 -8.94 7.26
C LEU A 88 -2.10 -8.78 7.82
N GLY A 89 -1.57 -7.55 7.95
CA GLY A 89 -0.34 -7.31 8.72
C GLY A 89 -0.40 -7.83 10.18
N LEU A 90 -1.60 -8.20 10.67
CA LEU A 90 -1.85 -8.83 11.96
C LEU A 90 -2.41 -10.26 11.91
N ASP A 91 -2.97 -10.72 10.79
CA ASP A 91 -3.76 -11.98 10.74
C ASP A 91 -3.07 -13.07 9.86
N LEU A 92 -1.85 -12.80 9.38
CA LEU A 92 -0.92 -13.80 8.82
C LEU A 92 -0.12 -14.57 9.90
N LEU A 93 -0.21 -14.15 11.16
CA LEU A 93 0.27 -14.90 12.33
C LEU A 93 -0.86 -15.68 13.03
N GLY A 94 -2.11 -15.56 12.56
CA GLY A 94 -3.32 -16.02 13.26
C GLY A 94 -4.23 -16.97 12.47
N ALA A 95 -3.94 -17.28 11.21
CA ALA A 95 -4.69 -18.27 10.47
C ALA A 95 -4.24 -19.69 10.86
N ARG A 96 -4.90 -20.20 11.92
CA ARG A 96 -4.96 -21.59 12.44
C ARG A 96 -4.15 -22.66 11.73
#